data_AF-A0A2E6X5Z7-F1
#
_entry.id   AF-A0A2E6X5Z7-F1
#
_cell.length_a   1.000
_cell.length_b   1.000
_cell.length_c   1.000
_cell.angle_alpha   90.00
_cell.angle_beta   90.00
_cell.angle_gamma   90.00
#
_symmetry.space_group_name_H-M   'P 1'
#
loop_
_entity.id
_entity.type
_entity.pdbx_description
1 polymer ?
#
loop_
_entity_poly.entity_id
_entity_poly.type
_entity_poly.pdbx_seq_one_letter_code
_entity_poly.pdbx_strand_id
1 'polypeptide(L)'
;MNRLNKRSPLAFLLLFAIGPFLAGCTSSAVGIGAMSGLAAYEERPLKVIARDAKIALQVRTALLKKSENHFLQIGIEVFEGRVLLTGAVDSEQTRADAVGLAWKTNNVKAVLNEIMIGPNSISDAAKDAYITAQLTSRITLDKKIMAVNYSIETVASTVYLIGIAQNKLELEKVLGHARALGYVRKIISHVRIKKHTS
;
A
#
# COMPACT_ATOMS: atom_id res chain seq x y z
N MET A 1 67.06 -24.77 -30.17
CA MET A 1 67.82 -24.70 -28.91
C MET A 1 66.89 -24.26 -27.80
N ASN A 2 66.66 -25.15 -26.83
CA ASN A 2 65.86 -24.96 -25.62
C ASN A 2 66.33 -23.76 -24.80
N ARG A 3 65.39 -22.98 -24.24
CA ARG A 3 65.44 -22.57 -22.82
C ARG A 3 64.04 -22.53 -22.21
N LEU A 4 63.81 -23.51 -21.34
CA LEU A 4 62.82 -23.48 -20.26
C LEU A 4 62.96 -22.19 -19.46
N ASN A 5 61.85 -21.56 -19.06
CA ASN A 5 61.87 -20.80 -17.81
C ASN A 5 60.51 -20.81 -17.09
N LYS A 6 60.55 -21.53 -15.95
CA LYS A 6 59.89 -21.29 -14.66
C LYS A 6 58.41 -20.92 -14.63
N ARG A 7 57.63 -21.93 -14.25
CA ARG A 7 56.31 -21.84 -13.60
C ARG A 7 56.39 -20.96 -12.35
N SER A 8 55.49 -19.99 -12.23
CA SER A 8 55.09 -19.35 -10.98
C SER A 8 53.60 -19.67 -10.74
N PRO A 9 53.24 -20.48 -9.73
CA PRO A 9 51.85 -20.82 -9.46
C PRO A 9 51.28 -19.80 -8.45
N LEU A 10 51.28 -18.52 -8.81
CA LEU A 10 50.82 -17.45 -7.91
C LEU A 10 49.76 -16.53 -8.53
N ALA A 11 49.18 -16.94 -9.66
CA ALA A 11 48.12 -16.20 -10.35
C ALA A 11 46.79 -17.00 -10.40
N PHE A 12 46.55 -17.85 -9.41
CA PHE A 12 45.29 -18.62 -9.29
C PHE A 12 44.56 -18.34 -7.97
N LEU A 13 44.80 -17.17 -7.36
CA LEU A 13 44.16 -16.75 -6.11
C LEU A 13 43.55 -15.35 -6.24
N LEU A 14 42.79 -15.14 -7.32
CA LEU A 14 42.00 -13.92 -7.53
C LEU A 14 40.70 -14.26 -8.30
N LEU A 15 40.08 -15.38 -7.94
CA LEU A 15 38.79 -15.84 -8.44
C LEU A 15 37.86 -16.19 -7.26
N PHE A 16 37.66 -15.25 -6.33
CA PHE A 16 36.64 -15.40 -5.27
C PHE A 16 36.13 -14.06 -4.71
N ALA A 17 35.91 -13.06 -5.57
CA ALA A 17 35.35 -11.77 -5.14
C ALA A 17 34.29 -11.22 -6.12
N ILE A 18 33.59 -12.12 -6.81
CA ILE A 18 32.33 -11.80 -7.50
C ILE A 18 31.34 -12.91 -7.14
N GLY A 19 30.89 -12.89 -5.88
CA GLY A 19 29.65 -13.55 -5.47
C GLY A 19 28.54 -12.51 -5.56
N PRO A 20 27.79 -12.43 -6.66
CA PRO A 20 26.70 -11.48 -6.77
C PRO A 20 25.55 -11.97 -5.88
N PHE A 21 25.23 -11.23 -4.83
CA PHE A 21 23.95 -10.53 -4.66
C PHE A 21 22.69 -11.14 -5.34
N LEU A 22 22.52 -12.46 -5.27
CA LEU A 22 21.29 -13.16 -5.62
C LEU A 22 20.87 -14.14 -4.50
N ALA A 23 20.96 -13.68 -3.25
CA ALA A 23 20.07 -14.20 -2.22
C ALA A 23 18.67 -13.67 -2.51
N GLY A 24 17.88 -14.50 -3.20
CA GLY A 24 16.46 -14.27 -3.41
C GLY A 24 15.69 -14.11 -2.09
N CYS A 25 14.43 -13.69 -2.24
CA CYS A 25 13.46 -13.53 -1.16
C CYS A 25 13.15 -14.87 -0.47
N THR A 26 14.03 -15.33 0.41
CA THR A 26 13.69 -16.34 1.41
C THR A 26 13.33 -15.61 2.70
N SER A 27 12.03 -15.45 2.88
CA SER A 27 11.39 -14.99 4.11
C SER A 27 11.61 -16.01 5.24
N SER A 28 12.82 -16.04 5.76
CA SER A 28 13.16 -16.77 6.98
C SER A 28 14.35 -16.08 7.65
N ALA A 29 14.03 -15.14 8.57
CA ALA A 29 14.87 -14.60 9.64
C ALA A 29 14.93 -13.06 9.78
N VAL A 30 14.25 -12.28 8.93
CA VAL A 30 14.07 -10.82 9.18
C VAL A 30 12.78 -10.51 9.97
N GLY A 31 11.97 -11.53 10.30
CA GLY A 31 10.59 -11.35 10.75
C GLY A 31 10.31 -11.15 12.25
N ILE A 32 11.26 -11.37 13.16
CA ILE A 32 10.95 -11.32 14.62
C ILE A 32 11.52 -10.07 15.31
N GLY A 33 12.68 -9.58 14.89
CA GLY A 33 13.33 -8.41 15.54
C GLY A 33 12.74 -7.05 15.14
N ALA A 34 12.26 -6.90 13.91
CA ALA A 34 11.79 -5.61 13.41
C ALA A 34 10.31 -5.31 13.77
N MET A 35 9.50 -6.32 14.09
CA MET A 35 8.08 -6.12 14.41
C MET A 35 7.81 -5.66 15.85
N SER A 36 8.76 -5.85 16.79
CA SER A 36 8.57 -5.42 18.18
C SER A 36 8.48 -3.90 18.32
N GLY A 37 9.11 -3.15 17.41
CA GLY A 37 9.08 -1.68 17.41
C GLY A 37 7.79 -1.07 16.89
N LEU A 38 7.13 -1.70 15.91
CA LEU A 38 5.92 -1.14 15.27
C LEU A 38 4.61 -1.47 16.01
N ALA A 39 4.58 -2.56 16.78
CA ALA A 39 3.37 -2.97 17.49
C ALA A 39 2.87 -1.94 18.53
N ALA A 40 3.76 -1.07 19.03
CA ALA A 40 3.40 0.01 19.95
C ALA A 40 2.79 1.24 19.26
N TYR A 41 2.98 1.40 17.94
CA TYR A 41 2.53 2.56 17.17
C TYR A 41 1.29 2.27 16.31
N GLU A 42 0.99 0.98 16.10
CA GLU A 42 -0.25 0.54 15.46
C GLU A 42 -1.41 0.71 16.46
N GLU A 43 -2.38 1.54 16.10
CA GLU A 43 -3.54 1.83 16.96
C GLU A 43 -4.54 0.68 17.01
N ARG A 44 -4.52 -0.19 15.99
CA ARG A 44 -5.51 -1.26 15.84
C ARG A 44 -5.03 -2.52 16.57
N PRO A 45 -5.91 -3.15 17.37
CA PRO A 45 -5.64 -4.48 17.92
C PRO A 45 -5.40 -5.50 16.79
N LEU A 46 -4.51 -6.47 16.99
CA LEU A 46 -4.22 -7.53 16.01
C LEU A 46 -5.48 -8.24 15.49
N LYS A 47 -6.50 -8.44 16.35
CA LYS A 47 -7.79 -9.03 15.97
C LYS A 47 -8.56 -8.17 14.96
N VAL A 48 -8.42 -6.84 15.02
CA VAL A 48 -9.02 -5.91 14.06
C VAL A 48 -8.27 -5.99 12.73
N ILE A 49 -6.93 -6.01 12.74
CA ILE A 49 -6.11 -6.14 11.53
C ILE A 49 -6.43 -7.46 10.80
N ALA A 50 -6.47 -8.58 11.53
CA ALA A 50 -6.83 -9.87 10.96
C ALA A 50 -8.25 -9.89 10.39
N ARG A 51 -9.19 -9.19 11.04
CA ARG A 51 -10.56 -9.05 10.54
C ARG A 51 -10.62 -8.20 9.27
N ASP A 52 -9.90 -7.07 9.23
CA ASP A 52 -9.83 -6.19 8.06
C ASP A 52 -9.24 -6.94 6.86
N ALA A 53 -8.16 -7.70 7.06
CA ALA A 53 -7.57 -8.54 6.03
C ALA A 53 -8.55 -9.60 5.51
N LYS A 54 -9.33 -10.22 6.42
CA LYS A 54 -10.40 -11.16 6.04
C LYS A 54 -11.49 -10.48 5.21
N ILE A 55 -11.94 -9.29 5.61
CA ILE A 55 -12.92 -8.51 4.83
C ILE A 55 -12.36 -8.21 3.45
N ALA A 56 -11.13 -7.69 3.35
CA ALA A 56 -10.49 -7.36 2.08
C ALA A 56 -10.44 -8.59 1.15
N LEU A 57 -10.03 -9.75 1.67
CA LEU A 57 -9.99 -11.00 0.92
C LEU A 57 -11.39 -11.44 0.44
N GLN A 58 -12.40 -11.32 1.29
CA GLN A 58 -13.78 -11.68 0.95
C GLN A 58 -14.35 -10.77 -0.15
N VAL A 59 -14.16 -9.46 -0.05
CA VAL A 59 -14.57 -8.50 -1.09
C VAL A 59 -13.84 -8.79 -2.40
N ARG A 60 -12.50 -8.97 -2.36
CA ARG A 60 -11.69 -9.33 -3.54
C ARG A 60 -12.19 -10.60 -4.21
N THR A 61 -12.46 -11.64 -3.43
CA THR A 61 -13.00 -12.92 -3.94
C THR A 61 -14.38 -12.74 -4.56
N ALA A 62 -15.23 -11.90 -3.97
CA ALA A 62 -16.57 -11.63 -4.49
C ALA A 62 -16.53 -10.86 -5.82
N LEU A 63 -15.64 -9.88 -5.95
CA LEU A 63 -15.39 -9.18 -7.23
C LEU A 63 -14.87 -10.13 -8.29
N LEU A 64 -13.86 -10.94 -7.97
CA LEU A 64 -13.27 -11.90 -8.90
C LEU A 64 -14.31 -12.90 -9.43
N LYS A 65 -15.18 -13.41 -8.55
CA LYS A 65 -16.29 -14.31 -8.93
C LYS A 65 -17.32 -13.64 -9.84
N LYS A 66 -17.48 -12.32 -9.74
CA LYS A 66 -18.42 -11.55 -10.56
C LYS A 66 -17.84 -11.26 -11.94
N SER A 67 -16.57 -10.89 -12.01
CA SER A 67 -15.82 -10.65 -13.25
C SER A 67 -14.33 -10.49 -12.95
N GLU A 68 -13.47 -11.12 -13.75
CA GLU A 68 -12.01 -10.94 -13.65
C GLU A 68 -11.60 -9.48 -13.83
N ASN A 69 -12.26 -8.74 -14.73
CA ASN A 69 -11.96 -7.32 -14.96
C ASN A 69 -12.29 -6.44 -13.74
N HIS A 70 -13.34 -6.77 -12.98
CA HIS A 70 -13.70 -6.02 -11.77
C HIS A 70 -12.63 -6.15 -10.68
N PHE A 71 -11.94 -7.30 -10.61
CA PHE A 71 -10.86 -7.53 -9.65
C PHE A 71 -9.62 -6.70 -9.98
N LEU A 72 -9.32 -6.48 -11.26
CA LEU A 72 -8.12 -5.76 -11.69
C LEU A 72 -8.28 -4.23 -11.65
N GLN A 73 -9.49 -3.73 -11.87
CA GLN A 73 -9.76 -2.28 -11.96
C GLN A 73 -10.07 -1.61 -10.61
N ILE A 74 -10.42 -2.39 -9.58
CA ILE A 74 -10.96 -1.87 -8.32
C ILE A 74 -10.00 -2.14 -7.17
N GLY A 75 -9.45 -1.06 -6.60
CA GLY A 75 -8.67 -1.07 -5.37
C GLY A 75 -9.58 -1.28 -4.15
N ILE A 76 -9.09 -2.08 -3.19
CA ILE A 76 -9.81 -2.37 -1.94
C ILE A 76 -8.86 -2.18 -0.77
N GLU A 77 -9.15 -1.17 0.02
CA GLU A 77 -8.50 -0.88 1.30
C GLU A 77 -9.51 -1.01 2.43
N VAL A 78 -9.11 -1.66 3.54
CA VAL A 78 -10.01 -1.89 4.68
C VAL A 78 -9.37 -1.39 5.96
N PHE A 79 -10.08 -0.50 6.66
CA PHE A 79 -9.63 0.06 7.93
C PHE A 79 -10.76 0.05 8.96
N GLU A 80 -10.62 -0.76 10.01
CA GLU A 80 -11.61 -0.98 11.08
C GLU A 80 -13.02 -1.38 10.59
N GLY A 81 -13.07 -2.18 9.52
CA GLY A 81 -14.30 -2.59 8.84
C GLY A 81 -14.90 -1.53 7.91
N ARG A 82 -14.22 -0.40 7.67
CA ARG A 82 -14.59 0.57 6.63
C ARG A 82 -13.84 0.19 5.35
N VAL A 83 -14.59 -0.08 4.29
CA VAL A 83 -14.05 -0.47 2.99
C VAL A 83 -13.96 0.77 2.11
N LEU A 84 -12.76 1.15 1.69
CA LEU A 84 -12.54 2.13 0.65
C LEU A 84 -12.41 1.40 -0.69
N LEU A 85 -13.28 1.76 -1.63
CA LEU A 85 -13.25 1.30 -3.00
C LEU A 85 -12.77 2.43 -3.89
N THR A 86 -11.70 2.19 -4.62
CA THR A 86 -11.10 3.13 -5.57
C THR A 86 -10.90 2.44 -6.91
N GLY A 87 -10.64 3.20 -7.96
CA GLY A 87 -10.36 2.65 -9.28
C GLY A 87 -11.10 3.39 -10.35
N ALA A 88 -10.83 3.01 -11.60
CA ALA A 88 -11.47 3.57 -12.78
C ALA A 88 -12.13 2.41 -13.53
N VAL A 89 -13.43 2.53 -13.77
CA VAL A 89 -14.24 1.47 -14.39
C VAL A 89 -15.00 2.02 -15.58
N ASP A 90 -15.42 1.11 -16.46
CA ASP A 90 -16.03 1.46 -17.74
C ASP A 90 -17.53 1.78 -17.64
N SER A 91 -18.18 1.42 -16.52
CA SER A 91 -19.64 1.60 -16.37
C SER A 91 -20.11 1.82 -14.93
N GLU A 92 -21.24 2.52 -14.82
CA GLU A 92 -21.99 2.66 -13.57
C GLU A 92 -22.39 1.33 -12.96
N GLN A 93 -22.71 0.34 -13.80
CA GLN A 93 -23.09 -0.99 -13.33
C GLN A 93 -21.93 -1.69 -12.61
N THR A 94 -20.72 -1.62 -13.14
CA THR A 94 -19.52 -2.17 -12.50
C THR A 94 -19.27 -1.54 -11.13
N ARG A 95 -19.42 -0.21 -11.05
CA ARG A 95 -19.30 0.52 -9.77
C ARG A 95 -20.36 0.08 -8.77
N ALA A 96 -21.63 0.00 -9.20
CA ALA A 96 -22.74 -0.44 -8.35
C ALA A 96 -22.57 -1.88 -7.86
N ASP A 97 -22.13 -2.78 -8.74
CA ASP A 97 -21.83 -4.18 -8.40
C ASP A 97 -20.75 -4.25 -7.31
N ALA A 98 -19.67 -3.48 -7.45
CA ALA A 98 -18.58 -3.48 -6.47
C ALA A 98 -19.02 -2.99 -5.09
N VAL A 99 -19.78 -1.88 -5.06
CA VAL A 99 -20.38 -1.36 -3.82
C VAL A 99 -21.32 -2.38 -3.18
N GLY A 100 -22.18 -3.03 -3.99
CA GLY A 100 -23.11 -4.03 -3.51
C GLY A 100 -22.41 -5.28 -2.94
N LEU A 101 -21.33 -5.74 -3.59
CA LEU A 101 -20.54 -6.88 -3.11
C LEU A 101 -19.77 -6.56 -1.82
N ALA A 102 -19.25 -5.33 -1.70
CA ALA A 102 -18.64 -4.87 -0.47
C ALA A 102 -19.65 -4.87 0.70
N TRP A 103 -20.85 -4.31 0.50
CA TRP A 103 -21.90 -4.30 1.53
C TRP A 103 -22.40 -5.69 1.95
N LYS A 104 -22.40 -6.66 1.04
CA LYS A 104 -22.76 -8.06 1.35
C LYS A 104 -21.71 -8.80 2.18
N THR A 105 -20.53 -8.23 2.36
CA THR A 105 -19.44 -8.86 3.11
C THR A 105 -19.62 -8.67 4.61
N ASN A 106 -19.54 -9.77 5.35
CA ASN A 106 -19.73 -9.75 6.81
C ASN A 106 -18.70 -8.84 7.51
N ASN A 107 -19.18 -8.11 8.54
CA ASN A 107 -18.39 -7.16 9.34
C ASN A 107 -17.99 -5.86 8.64
N VAL A 108 -18.45 -5.61 7.40
CA VAL A 108 -18.37 -4.29 6.79
C VAL A 108 -19.29 -3.33 7.54
N LYS A 109 -18.72 -2.20 7.97
CA LYS A 109 -19.43 -1.14 8.71
C LYS A 109 -19.77 0.06 7.83
N ALA A 110 -18.96 0.30 6.81
CA ALA A 110 -19.14 1.38 5.85
C ALA A 110 -18.43 1.01 4.54
N VAL A 111 -19.00 1.48 3.43
CA VAL A 111 -18.37 1.44 2.11
C VAL A 111 -18.19 2.88 1.63
N LEU A 112 -16.95 3.26 1.39
CA LEU A 112 -16.54 4.57 0.87
C LEU A 112 -16.28 4.37 -0.62
N ASN A 113 -17.21 4.85 -1.45
CA ASN A 113 -17.16 4.66 -2.89
C ASN A 113 -16.47 5.86 -3.55
N GLU A 114 -15.24 5.63 -4.02
CA GLU A 114 -14.43 6.59 -4.75
C GLU A 114 -14.04 6.05 -6.13
N ILE A 115 -14.84 5.11 -6.67
CA ILE A 115 -14.66 4.57 -8.01
C ILE A 115 -15.13 5.62 -9.03
N MET A 116 -14.23 5.98 -9.94
CA MET A 116 -14.54 6.87 -11.06
C MET A 116 -14.97 6.09 -12.30
N ILE A 117 -15.81 6.73 -13.11
CA ILE A 117 -16.17 6.23 -14.44
C ILE A 117 -15.27 6.91 -15.46
N GLY A 118 -14.56 6.12 -16.26
CA GLY A 118 -13.70 6.64 -17.31
C GLY A 118 -12.39 5.87 -17.47
N PRO A 119 -11.63 6.16 -18.53
CA PRO A 119 -10.38 5.47 -18.80
C PRO A 119 -9.31 5.84 -17.77
N ASN A 120 -8.47 4.87 -17.42
CA ASN A 120 -7.21 5.11 -16.74
C ASN A 120 -6.07 4.48 -17.55
N SER A 121 -5.16 5.31 -18.03
CA SER A 121 -4.06 4.82 -18.87
C SER A 121 -2.97 4.17 -18.01
N ILE A 122 -2.15 3.30 -18.63
CA ILE A 122 -0.97 2.72 -17.96
C ILE A 122 -0.02 3.84 -17.48
N SER A 123 0.07 4.94 -18.25
CA SER A 123 0.90 6.09 -17.88
C SER A 123 0.37 6.82 -16.65
N ASP A 124 -0.94 6.87 -16.46
CA ASP A 124 -1.57 7.47 -15.28
C ASP A 124 -1.42 6.57 -14.07
N ALA A 125 -1.61 5.25 -14.23
CA ALA A 125 -1.33 4.28 -13.19
C ALA A 125 0.15 4.32 -12.70
N ALA A 126 1.11 4.52 -13.61
CA ALA A 126 2.51 4.67 -13.25
C ALA A 126 2.78 5.95 -12.44
N LYS A 127 2.16 7.08 -12.83
CA LYS A 127 2.23 8.33 -12.06
C LYS A 127 1.59 8.16 -10.68
N ASP A 128 0.44 7.50 -10.62
CA ASP A 128 -0.29 7.27 -9.39
C ASP A 128 0.51 6.40 -8.41
N ALA A 129 1.12 5.31 -8.90
CA ALA A 129 2.02 4.48 -8.12
C ALA A 129 3.23 5.28 -7.59
N TYR A 130 3.80 6.17 -8.41
CA TYR A 130 4.87 7.07 -7.98
C TYR A 130 4.42 8.05 -6.89
N ILE A 131 3.24 8.67 -7.03
CA ILE A 131 2.65 9.54 -6.01
C ILE A 131 2.45 8.77 -4.70
N THR A 132 1.84 7.59 -4.74
CA THR A 132 1.61 6.74 -3.57
C THR A 132 2.92 6.38 -2.88
N ALA A 133 3.94 5.96 -3.63
CA ALA A 133 5.25 5.62 -3.10
C ALA A 133 5.94 6.83 -2.44
N GLN A 134 5.89 7.99 -3.11
CA GLN A 134 6.49 9.22 -2.59
C GLN A 134 5.78 9.72 -1.33
N LEU A 135 4.44 9.69 -1.31
CA LEU A 135 3.67 10.07 -0.12
C LEU A 135 3.96 9.14 1.05
N THR A 136 3.89 7.84 0.82
CA THR A 136 4.20 6.80 1.81
C THR A 136 5.60 7.02 2.40
N SER A 137 6.59 7.29 1.56
CA SER A 137 7.96 7.59 2.01
C SER A 137 8.01 8.85 2.90
N ARG A 138 7.40 9.97 2.46
CA ARG A 138 7.42 11.21 3.25
C ARG A 138 6.75 11.07 4.60
N ILE A 139 5.58 10.42 4.67
CA ILE A 139 4.88 10.24 5.94
C ILE A 139 5.60 9.26 6.87
N THR A 140 6.25 8.23 6.32
CA THR A 140 7.00 7.25 7.11
C THR A 140 8.25 7.86 7.73
N LEU A 141 8.91 8.79 7.04
CA LEU A 141 10.11 9.47 7.52
C LEU A 141 9.80 10.64 8.47
N ASP A 142 8.56 11.15 8.49
CA ASP A 142 8.14 12.18 9.42
C ASP A 142 7.78 11.58 10.79
N LYS A 143 8.70 11.71 11.76
CA LYS A 143 8.56 11.21 13.13
C LYS A 143 7.32 11.73 13.87
N LYS A 144 6.66 12.77 13.36
CA LYS A 144 5.45 13.34 13.97
C LYS A 144 4.17 12.75 13.37
N ILE A 145 4.27 11.74 12.51
CA ILE A 145 3.17 11.04 11.87
C ILE A 145 3.25 9.56 12.21
N MET A 146 2.15 8.98 12.66
CA MET A 146 2.02 7.54 12.89
C MET A 146 1.61 6.88 11.58
N ALA A 147 2.55 6.79 10.63
CA ALA A 147 2.27 6.39 9.24
C ALA A 147 1.51 5.06 9.10
N VAL A 148 1.74 4.13 10.03
CA VAL A 148 1.09 2.82 10.08
C VAL A 148 -0.44 2.90 10.24
N ASN A 149 -0.96 4.01 10.77
CA ASN A 149 -2.39 4.25 10.95
C ASN A 149 -3.09 4.85 9.71
N TYR A 150 -2.41 4.87 8.56
CA TYR A 150 -2.94 5.37 7.30
C TYR A 150 -2.76 4.32 6.21
N SER A 151 -3.78 4.17 5.36
CA SER A 151 -3.67 3.58 4.04
C SER A 151 -3.86 4.67 2.99
N ILE A 152 -2.99 4.65 1.98
CA ILE A 152 -2.89 5.63 0.91
C ILE A 152 -3.15 4.90 -0.40
N GLU A 153 -4.05 5.43 -1.19
CA GLU A 153 -4.30 4.96 -2.55
C GLU A 153 -4.38 6.16 -3.49
N THR A 154 -3.83 6.05 -4.70
CA THR A 154 -3.90 7.13 -5.70
C THR A 154 -4.53 6.61 -6.98
N VAL A 155 -5.55 7.31 -7.49
CA VAL A 155 -6.18 6.99 -8.78
C VAL A 155 -6.48 8.27 -9.55
N ALA A 156 -6.06 8.31 -10.81
CA ALA A 156 -6.11 9.48 -11.69
C ALA A 156 -5.67 10.75 -10.97
N SER A 157 -4.49 10.66 -10.33
CA SER A 157 -3.82 11.72 -9.58
C SER A 157 -4.66 12.33 -8.44
N THR A 158 -5.66 11.58 -7.97
CA THR A 158 -6.41 11.87 -6.75
C THR A 158 -5.92 10.96 -5.65
N VAL A 159 -5.43 11.54 -4.56
CA VAL A 159 -4.97 10.80 -3.38
C VAL A 159 -6.16 10.55 -2.45
N TYR A 160 -6.40 9.30 -2.13
CA TYR A 160 -7.39 8.84 -1.17
C TYR A 160 -6.69 8.37 0.10
N LEU A 161 -7.14 8.89 1.24
CA LEU A 161 -6.60 8.53 2.55
C LEU A 161 -7.68 7.89 3.40
N ILE A 162 -7.40 6.73 4.00
CA ILE A 162 -8.23 6.13 5.04
C ILE A 162 -7.36 5.77 6.24
N GLY A 163 -7.87 5.94 7.46
CA GLY A 163 -7.09 5.65 8.65
C GLY A 163 -7.57 6.37 9.89
N ILE A 164 -6.67 6.46 10.87
CA ILE A 164 -6.85 7.20 12.12
C ILE A 164 -5.65 8.10 12.36
N ALA A 165 -5.90 9.39 12.50
CA ALA A 165 -4.92 10.36 12.98
C ALA A 165 -5.00 10.47 14.51
N GLN A 166 -3.85 10.64 15.18
CA GLN A 166 -3.81 10.88 16.63
C GLN A 166 -4.52 12.19 17.00
N ASN A 167 -4.36 13.21 16.17
CA ASN A 167 -4.93 14.53 16.37
C ASN A 167 -5.02 15.30 15.05
N LYS A 168 -5.66 16.48 15.10
CA LYS A 168 -5.80 17.35 13.93
C LYS A 168 -4.46 17.80 13.34
N LEU A 169 -3.43 18.02 14.18
CA LEU A 169 -2.12 18.49 13.70
C LEU A 169 -1.40 17.41 12.89
N GLU A 170 -1.52 16.15 13.27
CA GLU A 170 -0.98 15.04 12.49
C GLU A 170 -1.67 14.91 11.14
N LEU A 171 -3.01 14.95 11.11
CA LEU A 171 -3.77 14.89 9.88
C LEU A 171 -3.37 16.02 8.92
N GLU A 172 -3.24 17.26 9.41
CA GLU A 172 -2.79 18.39 8.59
C GLU A 172 -1.37 18.20 8.03
N LYS A 173 -0.47 17.53 8.76
CA LYS A 173 0.86 17.20 8.21
C LYS A 173 0.77 16.19 7.07
N VAL A 174 -0.02 15.13 7.24
CA VAL A 174 -0.23 14.14 6.17
C VAL A 174 -0.79 14.82 4.92
N LEU A 175 -1.80 15.67 5.09
CA LEU A 175 -2.38 16.46 3.99
C LEU A 175 -1.35 17.44 3.40
N GLY A 176 -0.52 18.06 4.22
CA GLY A 176 0.58 18.92 3.78
C GLY A 176 1.60 18.18 2.91
N HIS A 177 2.03 16.99 3.32
CA HIS A 177 2.92 16.14 2.54
C HIS A 177 2.31 15.79 1.18
N ALA A 178 1.02 15.42 1.15
CA ALA A 178 0.31 15.10 -0.08
C ALA A 178 0.18 16.31 -1.03
N ARG A 179 -0.15 17.50 -0.51
CA ARG A 179 -0.25 18.74 -1.30
C ARG A 179 1.09 19.17 -1.91
N ALA A 180 2.19 18.82 -1.26
CA ALA A 180 3.55 19.17 -1.70
C ALA A 180 4.13 18.19 -2.74
N LEU A 181 3.38 17.19 -3.18
CA LEU A 181 3.80 16.28 -4.24
C LEU A 181 3.43 16.84 -5.62
N GLY A 182 4.33 16.66 -6.58
CA GLY A 182 4.00 16.91 -7.97
C GLY A 182 2.89 15.97 -8.45
N TYR A 183 2.15 16.41 -9.49
CA TYR A 183 1.08 15.66 -10.15
C TYR A 183 -0.20 15.44 -9.34
N VAL A 184 -0.19 15.60 -8.01
CA VAL A 184 -1.41 15.52 -7.19
C VAL A 184 -2.39 16.61 -7.61
N ARG A 185 -3.59 16.20 -8.05
CA ARG A 185 -4.68 17.11 -8.46
C ARG A 185 -5.70 17.33 -7.36
N LYS A 186 -6.01 16.28 -6.61
CA LYS A 186 -7.06 16.29 -5.58
C LYS A 186 -6.67 15.37 -4.43
N ILE A 187 -7.13 15.70 -3.23
CA ILE A 187 -6.96 14.89 -2.04
C ILE A 187 -8.34 14.68 -1.41
N ILE A 188 -8.71 13.43 -1.20
CA ILE A 188 -9.94 13.03 -0.52
C ILE A 188 -9.55 12.25 0.73
N SER A 189 -9.89 12.81 1.90
CA SER A 189 -9.55 12.20 3.17
C SER A 189 -10.78 11.64 3.86
N HIS A 190 -10.72 10.33 4.11
CA HIS A 190 -11.64 9.55 4.94
C HIS A 190 -11.00 9.21 6.30
N VAL A 191 -9.91 9.90 6.67
CA VAL A 191 -9.23 9.70 7.96
C VAL A 191 -10.09 10.23 9.09
N ARG A 192 -10.18 9.45 10.17
CA ARG A 192 -10.83 9.87 11.41
C ARG A 192 -9.80 10.37 12.41
N ILE A 193 -10.19 11.33 13.24
CA ILE A 193 -9.37 11.73 14.39
C ILE A 193 -9.72 10.80 15.54
N LYS A 194 -8.70 10.26 16.22
CA LYS A 194 -8.85 9.46 17.42
C LYS A 194 -9.67 10.23 18.46
N LYS A 195 -10.76 9.61 18.94
CA LYS A 195 -11.53 10.17 20.06
C LYS A 195 -10.81 9.77 21.34
N HIS A 196 -10.39 10.75 22.14
CA HIS A 196 -10.02 10.47 23.53
C HIS A 196 -11.31 10.21 24.30
N THR A 197 -11.52 8.98 24.73
CA THR A 197 -12.48 8.70 25.80
C THR A 197 -11.89 9.29 27.07
N SER A 198 -12.47 10.39 27.55
CA SER A 198 -12.24 10.92 28.90
C SER A 198 -12.68 9.93 29.96
#